data_AF-A0A5N6KAA6-F1
#
_entry.id   AF-A0A5N6KAA6-F1
#
_cell.length_a   1.000
_cell.length_b   1.000
_cell.length_c   1.000
_cell.angle_alpha   90.00
_cell.angle_beta   90.00
_cell.angle_gamma   90.00
#
_symmetry.space_group_name_H-M   'P 1'
#
loop_
_entity.id
_entity.type
_entity.pdbx_description
1 polymer ?
#
loop_
_entity_poly.entity_id
_entity_poly.type
_entity_poly.pdbx_seq_one_letter_code
_entity_poly.pdbx_strand_id
1 'polypeptide(L)'
;MDDDLHERLKAALWFSVGKIVEEEAIRLNSNATNQFIGALTEMVWHQIENVTMDLESFSRHAGRTTITTDDVLLVTRRNDALHDIMKDFIDKEKAKFTNAKEKVNKIIIDIININISINIINNIINIINIINIINNIINIILSQNNASTDIMFVLKNERTIPFQHTYLE
;
A
#
# COMPACT_ATOMS: atom_id res chain seq x y z
N MET A 1 11.32 -38.18 -17.22
CA MET A 1 11.22 -36.70 -17.20
C MET A 1 11.10 -36.26 -18.66
N ASP A 2 11.07 -34.97 -18.98
CA ASP A 2 11.50 -34.55 -20.31
C ASP A 2 13.03 -34.46 -20.28
N ASP A 3 13.70 -35.13 -21.21
CA ASP A 3 15.16 -35.32 -21.14
C ASP A 3 15.92 -34.03 -21.48
N ASP A 4 15.35 -33.17 -22.35
CA ASP A 4 15.86 -31.80 -22.58
C ASP A 4 15.79 -30.97 -21.28
N LEU A 5 14.65 -31.01 -20.60
CA LEU A 5 14.47 -30.31 -19.32
C LEU A 5 15.43 -30.84 -18.24
N HIS A 6 15.68 -32.16 -18.18
CA HIS A 6 16.64 -32.75 -17.25
C HIS A 6 18.06 -32.19 -17.48
N GLU A 7 18.58 -32.29 -18.69
CA GLU A 7 19.94 -31.82 -19.01
C GLU A 7 20.08 -30.30 -18.84
N ARG A 8 19.05 -29.52 -19.19
CA ARG A 8 19.05 -28.06 -18.99
C ARG A 8 19.06 -27.67 -17.51
N LEU A 9 18.30 -28.35 -16.66
CA LEU A 9 18.34 -28.14 -15.21
C LEU A 9 19.69 -28.56 -14.62
N LYS A 10 20.26 -29.67 -15.09
CA LYS A 10 21.56 -30.18 -14.61
C LYS A 10 22.72 -29.28 -15.03
N ALA A 11 22.69 -28.73 -16.25
CA ALA A 11 23.64 -27.72 -16.71
C ALA A 11 23.52 -26.39 -15.91
N ALA A 12 22.30 -25.96 -15.58
CA ALA A 12 22.09 -24.78 -14.73
C ALA A 12 22.58 -25.00 -13.29
N LEU A 13 22.40 -26.21 -12.74
CA LEU A 13 22.97 -26.59 -11.45
C LEU A 13 24.50 -26.59 -11.50
N TRP A 14 25.11 -27.19 -12.53
CA TRP A 14 26.56 -27.22 -12.71
C TRP A 14 27.18 -25.81 -12.74
N PHE A 15 26.57 -24.88 -13.49
CA PHE A 15 27.00 -23.48 -13.52
C PHE A 15 26.90 -22.82 -12.13
N SER A 16 25.81 -23.05 -11.40
CA SER A 16 25.57 -22.46 -10.08
C SER A 16 26.54 -23.01 -9.02
N VAL A 17 26.75 -24.33 -9.01
CA VAL A 17 27.74 -25.01 -8.17
C VAL A 17 29.15 -24.54 -8.51
N GLY A 18 29.48 -24.40 -9.79
CA GLY A 18 30.76 -23.86 -10.26
C GLY A 18 31.05 -22.46 -9.73
N LYS A 19 30.05 -21.56 -9.71
CA LYS A 19 30.20 -20.20 -9.16
C LYS A 19 30.42 -20.18 -7.65
N ILE A 20 29.63 -20.94 -6.89
CA ILE A 20 29.80 -21.08 -5.43
C ILE A 20 31.20 -21.63 -5.11
N VAL A 21 31.65 -22.64 -5.86
CA VAL A 21 32.97 -23.26 -5.68
C VAL A 21 34.11 -22.31 -6.09
N GLU A 22 33.93 -21.47 -7.10
CA GLU A 22 34.92 -20.44 -7.50
C GLU A 22 35.09 -19.37 -6.41
N GLU A 23 33.98 -18.84 -5.87
CA GLU A 23 33.99 -17.88 -4.77
C GLU A 23 34.65 -18.45 -3.49
N GLU A 24 34.33 -19.70 -3.14
CA GLU A 24 34.94 -20.41 -2.02
C GLU A 24 36.41 -20.77 -2.24
N ALA A 25 36.79 -21.17 -3.45
CA ALA A 25 38.18 -21.46 -3.80
C ALA A 25 39.06 -20.21 -3.64
N ILE A 26 38.57 -19.04 -4.09
CA ILE A 26 39.21 -17.73 -3.87
C ILE A 26 39.31 -17.43 -2.36
N ARG A 27 38.23 -17.59 -1.60
CA ARG A 27 38.21 -17.34 -0.14
C ARG A 27 39.21 -18.20 0.62
N LEU A 28 39.44 -19.43 0.17
CA LEU A 28 40.37 -20.40 0.75
C LEU A 28 41.79 -20.33 0.15
N ASN A 29 42.06 -19.39 -0.78
CA ASN A 29 43.31 -19.29 -1.55
C ASN A 29 43.75 -20.64 -2.14
N SER A 30 42.81 -21.29 -2.85
CA SER A 30 42.93 -22.64 -3.40
C SER A 30 42.33 -22.71 -4.81
N ASN A 31 42.50 -23.85 -5.49
CA ASN A 31 41.95 -24.08 -6.83
C ASN A 31 41.02 -25.29 -6.82
N ALA A 32 39.82 -25.16 -7.38
CA ALA A 32 38.91 -26.28 -7.63
C ALA A 32 39.17 -26.90 -9.01
N THR A 33 38.94 -28.22 -9.14
CA THR A 33 39.03 -28.92 -10.43
C THR A 33 37.63 -29.07 -11.04
N ASN A 34 37.56 -29.13 -12.38
CA ASN A 34 36.29 -29.39 -13.09
C ASN A 34 35.69 -30.75 -12.68
N GLN A 35 36.52 -31.73 -12.34
CA GLN A 35 36.12 -33.03 -11.81
C GLN A 35 35.47 -32.91 -10.43
N PHE A 36 36.00 -32.06 -9.54
CA PHE A 36 35.39 -31.78 -8.24
C PHE A 36 34.05 -31.05 -8.40
N ILE A 37 33.97 -30.03 -9.26
CA ILE A 37 32.72 -29.31 -9.54
C ILE A 37 31.66 -30.26 -10.13
N GLY A 38 32.05 -31.15 -11.05
CA GLY A 38 31.17 -32.20 -11.58
C GLY A 38 30.67 -33.16 -10.49
N ALA A 39 31.56 -33.74 -9.69
CA ALA A 39 31.20 -34.66 -8.61
C ALA A 39 30.30 -33.99 -7.54
N LEU A 40 30.54 -32.71 -7.22
CA LEU A 40 29.70 -31.94 -6.32
C LEU A 40 28.33 -31.64 -6.95
N THR A 41 28.26 -31.42 -8.26
CA THR A 41 26.99 -31.24 -8.98
C THR A 41 26.12 -32.50 -8.90
N GLU A 42 26.69 -33.69 -9.12
CA GLU A 42 25.99 -34.98 -8.97
C GLU A 42 25.52 -35.20 -7.51
N MET A 43 26.38 -34.89 -6.53
CA MET A 43 26.02 -34.97 -5.11
C MET A 43 24.84 -34.06 -4.76
N VAL A 44 24.87 -32.81 -5.23
CA VAL A 44 23.78 -31.84 -4.99
C VAL A 44 22.51 -32.25 -5.72
N TRP A 45 22.60 -32.81 -6.93
CA TRP A 45 21.45 -33.34 -7.66
C TRP A 45 20.72 -34.43 -6.87
N HIS A 46 21.43 -35.46 -6.42
CA HIS A 46 20.84 -36.51 -5.59
C HIS A 46 20.36 -35.99 -4.22
N GLN A 47 21.00 -34.96 -3.66
CA GLN A 47 20.51 -34.35 -2.42
C GLN A 47 19.18 -33.59 -2.64
N ILE A 48 18.98 -32.95 -3.80
CA ILE A 48 17.70 -32.33 -4.17
C ILE A 48 16.60 -33.39 -4.31
N GLU A 49 16.89 -34.53 -4.95
CA GLU A 49 15.94 -35.65 -5.07
C GLU A 49 15.48 -36.14 -3.69
N ASN A 50 16.43 -36.43 -2.79
CA ASN A 50 16.15 -36.89 -1.42
C ASN A 50 15.33 -35.87 -0.62
N VAL A 51 15.75 -34.59 -0.61
CA VAL A 51 15.05 -33.52 0.13
C VAL A 51 13.64 -33.28 -0.41
N THR A 52 13.44 -33.40 -1.73
CA THR A 52 12.11 -33.25 -2.34
C THR A 52 11.16 -34.36 -1.88
N MET A 53 11.63 -35.61 -1.83
CA MET A 53 10.81 -36.74 -1.34
C MET A 53 10.45 -36.59 0.14
N ASP A 54 11.37 -36.12 0.99
CA ASP A 54 11.10 -35.82 2.40
C ASP A 54 10.05 -34.70 2.55
N LEU A 55 10.21 -33.57 1.84
CA LEU A 55 9.26 -32.44 1.89
C LEU A 55 7.85 -32.80 1.40
N GLU A 56 7.75 -33.57 0.31
CA GLU A 56 6.48 -34.10 -0.19
C GLU A 56 5.83 -35.03 0.84
N SER A 57 6.62 -35.88 1.49
CA SER A 57 6.15 -36.81 2.52
C SER A 57 5.67 -36.09 3.79
N PHE A 58 6.38 -35.05 4.25
CA PHE A 58 6.01 -34.29 5.44
C PHE A 58 4.74 -33.45 5.23
N SER A 59 4.65 -32.73 4.10
CA SER A 59 3.46 -31.96 3.75
C SER A 59 2.23 -32.86 3.59
N ARG A 60 2.36 -33.99 2.87
CA ARG A 60 1.31 -35.01 2.73
C ARG A 60 0.91 -35.63 4.07
N HIS A 61 1.85 -35.93 4.96
CA HIS A 61 1.57 -36.47 6.30
C HIS A 61 0.75 -35.49 7.15
N ALA A 62 0.99 -34.19 7.00
CA ALA A 62 0.20 -33.13 7.62
C ALA A 62 -1.13 -32.80 6.89
N GLY A 63 -1.54 -33.61 5.90
CA GLY A 63 -2.77 -33.42 5.13
C GLY A 63 -2.74 -32.21 4.17
N ARG A 64 -1.57 -31.68 3.86
CA ARG A 64 -1.37 -30.51 2.99
C ARG A 64 -0.88 -30.91 1.60
N THR A 65 -1.29 -30.14 0.60
CA THR A 65 -0.73 -30.17 -0.77
C THR A 65 0.36 -29.11 -0.99
N THR A 66 0.53 -28.18 -0.04
CA THR A 66 1.52 -27.11 -0.10
C THR A 66 2.55 -27.29 1.01
N ILE A 67 3.83 -27.29 0.62
CA ILE A 67 4.99 -27.33 1.52
C ILE A 67 5.10 -26.00 2.29
N THR A 68 5.44 -26.06 3.58
CA THR A 68 5.59 -24.89 4.46
C THR A 68 6.99 -24.82 5.07
N THR A 69 7.28 -23.73 5.80
CA THR A 69 8.53 -23.57 6.58
C THR A 69 8.79 -24.71 7.54
N ASP A 70 7.73 -25.36 8.01
CA ASP A 70 7.79 -26.31 9.10
C ASP A 70 8.21 -27.70 8.58
N ASP A 71 7.88 -28.02 7.31
CA ASP A 71 8.43 -29.18 6.60
C ASP A 71 9.94 -29.02 6.38
N VAL A 72 10.40 -27.81 6.02
CA VAL A 72 11.84 -27.50 5.82
C VAL A 72 12.60 -27.62 7.13
N LEU A 73 12.03 -27.14 8.24
CA LEU A 73 12.59 -27.32 9.59
C LEU A 73 12.59 -28.80 10.03
N LEU A 74 11.70 -29.63 9.49
CA LEU A 74 11.68 -31.08 9.75
C LEU A 74 12.71 -31.86 8.91
N VAL A 75 13.16 -31.33 7.76
CA VAL A 75 14.33 -31.84 7.03
C VAL A 75 15.62 -31.59 7.84
N THR A 76 15.79 -30.40 8.40
CA THR A 76 17.03 -30.01 9.12
C THR A 76 17.20 -30.66 10.50
N ARG A 77 16.15 -31.30 11.06
CA ARG A 77 16.06 -31.84 12.43
C ARG A 77 17.14 -32.85 12.89
N ARG A 78 18.05 -33.26 12.01
CA ARG A 78 19.18 -34.17 12.31
C ARG A 78 20.52 -33.44 12.45
N ASN A 79 20.53 -32.12 12.27
CA ASN A 79 21.69 -31.26 12.39
C ASN A 79 21.24 -29.96 13.06
N ASP A 80 21.38 -29.91 14.40
CA ASP A 80 20.85 -28.84 15.23
C ASP A 80 21.37 -27.46 14.81
N ALA A 81 22.66 -27.36 14.45
CA ALA A 81 23.25 -26.11 13.96
C ALA A 81 22.62 -25.63 12.64
N LEU A 82 22.32 -26.55 11.71
CA LEU A 82 21.60 -26.22 10.47
C LEU A 82 20.12 -25.88 10.74
N HIS A 83 19.49 -26.55 11.70
CA HIS A 83 18.13 -26.27 12.11
C HIS A 83 17.98 -24.87 12.71
N ASP A 84 18.88 -24.50 13.63
CA ASP A 84 18.90 -23.17 14.24
C ASP A 84 19.16 -22.09 13.19
N ILE A 85 20.16 -22.24 12.32
CA ILE A 85 20.44 -21.28 11.22
C ILE A 85 19.22 -21.11 10.30
N MET A 86 18.54 -22.20 9.93
CA MET A 86 17.36 -22.17 9.08
C MET A 86 16.16 -21.49 9.76
N LYS A 87 15.96 -21.77 11.05
CA LYS A 87 14.92 -21.14 11.88
C LYS A 87 15.15 -19.64 12.04
N ASP A 88 16.38 -19.25 12.35
CA ASP A 88 16.80 -17.85 12.47
C ASP A 88 16.58 -17.06 11.16
N PHE A 89 16.78 -17.70 10.00
CA PHE A 89 16.46 -17.14 8.69
C PHE A 89 14.94 -16.99 8.48
N ILE A 90 14.18 -18.07 8.72
CA ILE A 90 12.72 -18.11 8.57
C ILE A 90 12.04 -17.02 9.42
N ASP A 91 12.44 -16.84 10.67
CA ASP A 91 11.81 -15.88 11.57
C ASP A 91 12.19 -14.43 11.22
N LYS A 92 13.37 -14.19 10.64
CA LYS A 92 13.75 -12.87 10.06
C LYS A 92 12.91 -12.53 8.82
N GLU A 93 12.63 -13.49 7.93
CA GLU A 93 11.74 -13.25 6.79
C GLU A 93 10.27 -13.04 7.21
N LYS A 94 9.77 -13.81 8.18
CA LYS A 94 8.44 -13.60 8.78
C LYS A 94 8.32 -12.18 9.37
N ALA A 95 9.33 -11.71 10.10
CA ALA A 95 9.34 -10.37 10.67
C ALA A 95 9.32 -9.26 9.59
N LYS A 96 10.14 -9.39 8.53
CA LYS A 96 10.12 -8.46 7.38
C LYS A 96 8.72 -8.35 6.75
N PHE A 97 8.06 -9.49 6.54
CA PHE A 97 6.72 -9.52 5.92
C PHE A 97 5.66 -8.83 6.80
N THR A 98 5.66 -9.08 8.11
CA THR A 98 4.76 -8.41 9.06
C THR A 98 4.97 -6.89 9.05
N ASN A 99 6.22 -6.42 9.15
CA ASN A 99 6.55 -4.99 9.11
C ASN A 99 6.11 -4.31 7.81
N ALA A 100 6.20 -5.01 6.67
CA ALA A 100 5.72 -4.50 5.38
C ALA A 100 4.18 -4.38 5.36
N LYS A 101 3.45 -5.38 5.89
CA LYS A 101 1.98 -5.36 5.99
C LYS A 101 1.49 -4.24 6.91
N GLU A 102 2.14 -4.02 8.05
CA GLU A 102 1.83 -2.91 8.97
C GLU A 102 2.02 -1.54 8.30
N LYS A 103 3.11 -1.36 7.55
CA LYS A 103 3.37 -0.13 6.78
C LYS A 103 2.28 0.12 5.73
N VAL A 104 1.81 -0.91 5.02
CA VAL A 104 0.71 -0.81 4.05
C VAL A 104 -0.60 -0.45 4.76
N ASN A 105 -0.94 -1.12 5.87
CA ASN A 105 -2.14 -0.81 6.66
C ASN A 105 -2.14 0.65 7.14
N LYS A 106 -1.00 1.16 7.60
CA LYS A 106 -0.87 2.58 7.99
C LYS A 106 -1.16 3.53 6.82
N ILE A 107 -0.55 3.28 5.65
CA ILE A 107 -0.78 4.10 4.44
C ILE A 107 -2.28 4.11 4.05
N ILE A 108 -2.97 2.98 4.15
CA ILE A 108 -4.41 2.88 3.88
C ILE A 108 -5.22 3.74 4.89
N ILE A 109 -4.89 3.68 6.18
CA ILE A 109 -5.53 4.51 7.22
C ILE A 109 -5.28 6.01 6.97
N ASP A 110 -4.05 6.39 6.64
CA ASP A 110 -3.67 7.78 6.34
C ASP A 110 -4.46 8.31 5.12
N ILE A 111 -4.64 7.51 4.06
CA ILE A 111 -5.45 7.85 2.88
C ILE A 111 -6.94 8.00 3.23
N ILE A 112 -7.49 7.11 4.05
CA ILE A 112 -8.90 7.18 4.49
C ILE A 112 -9.14 8.47 5.30
N ASN A 113 -8.23 8.80 6.22
CA ASN A 113 -8.32 10.02 7.01
C ASN A 113 -8.28 11.28 6.13
N ILE A 114 -7.39 11.34 5.14
CA ILE A 114 -7.31 12.44 4.17
C ILE A 114 -8.63 12.59 3.39
N ASN A 115 -9.23 11.50 2.92
CA ASN A 115 -10.50 11.53 2.19
C ASN A 115 -11.65 12.06 3.07
N ILE A 116 -11.74 11.61 4.32
CA ILE A 116 -12.71 12.12 5.31
C ILE A 116 -12.53 13.63 5.52
N SER A 117 -11.29 14.11 5.70
CA SER A 117 -10.99 15.54 5.83
C SER A 117 -11.40 16.35 4.59
N ILE A 118 -11.13 15.86 3.37
CA ILE A 118 -11.53 16.52 2.12
C ILE A 118 -13.05 16.62 2.02
N ASN A 119 -13.79 15.55 2.35
CA ASN A 119 -15.25 15.57 2.36
C ASN A 119 -15.81 16.60 3.36
N ILE A 120 -15.27 16.66 4.58
CA ILE A 120 -15.65 17.67 5.59
C ILE A 120 -15.39 19.10 5.07
N ILE A 121 -14.23 19.35 4.46
CA ILE A 121 -13.88 20.66 3.87
C ILE A 121 -14.86 21.05 2.75
N ASN A 122 -15.20 20.13 1.85
CA ASN A 122 -16.16 20.39 0.76
C ASN A 122 -17.55 20.77 1.31
N ASN A 123 -18.02 20.10 2.37
CA ASN A 123 -19.28 20.42 3.01
C ASN A 123 -19.26 21.80 3.70
N ILE A 124 -18.14 22.18 4.33
CA ILE A 124 -17.95 23.52 4.91
C ILE A 124 -17.97 24.60 3.80
N ILE A 125 -17.30 24.37 2.67
CA ILE A 125 -17.31 25.29 1.51
C ILE A 125 -18.73 25.47 0.98
N ASN A 126 -19.51 24.39 0.85
CA ASN A 126 -20.91 24.46 0.43
C ASN A 126 -21.78 25.30 1.38
N ILE A 127 -21.59 25.16 2.70
CA ILE A 127 -22.29 25.97 3.72
C ILE A 127 -21.90 27.45 3.60
N ILE A 128 -20.61 27.76 3.45
CA ILE A 128 -20.12 29.15 3.27
C ILE A 128 -20.72 29.78 2.00
N ASN A 129 -20.79 29.04 0.89
CA ASN A 129 -21.40 29.51 -0.35
C ASN A 129 -22.90 29.85 -0.17
N ILE A 130 -23.65 29.02 0.56
CA ILE A 130 -25.06 29.29 0.90
C ILE A 130 -25.21 30.54 1.76
N ILE A 131 -24.36 30.72 2.78
CA ILE A 131 -24.36 31.91 3.64
C ILE A 131 -24.09 33.18 2.82
N ASN A 132 -23.13 33.15 1.89
CA ASN A 132 -22.82 34.27 1.01
C ASN A 132 -24.00 34.64 0.08
N ILE A 133 -24.73 33.65 -0.44
CA ILE A 133 -25.94 33.88 -1.24
C ILE A 133 -27.04 34.54 -0.38
N ILE A 134 -27.27 34.07 0.84
CA ILE A 134 -28.26 34.64 1.77
C ILE A 134 -27.92 36.10 2.10
N ASN A 135 -26.66 36.40 2.41
CA ASN A 135 -26.21 37.77 2.70
C ASN A 135 -26.43 38.72 1.51
N ASN A 136 -26.18 38.25 0.28
CA ASN A 136 -26.44 39.04 -0.93
C ASN A 136 -27.93 39.34 -1.12
N ILE A 137 -28.82 38.37 -0.87
CA ILE A 137 -30.27 38.56 -0.95
C ILE A 137 -30.75 39.59 0.08
N ILE A 138 -30.26 39.51 1.32
CA ILE A 138 -30.58 40.47 2.39
C ILE A 138 -30.18 41.90 1.98
N ASN A 139 -28.97 42.08 1.44
CA ASN A 139 -28.49 43.39 0.99
C ASN A 139 -29.36 44.01 -0.12
N ILE A 140 -29.90 43.20 -1.04
CA ILE A 140 -30.80 43.66 -2.11
C ILE A 140 -32.16 44.07 -1.54
N ILE A 141 -32.69 43.34 -0.55
CA ILE A 141 -33.97 43.67 0.10
C ILE A 141 -33.85 44.98 0.89
N LEU A 142 -32.73 45.20 1.59
CA LEU A 142 -32.51 46.44 2.36
C LEU A 142 -32.40 47.68 1.45
N SER A 143 -31.73 47.58 0.31
CA SER A 143 -31.56 48.74 -0.59
C SER A 143 -32.88 49.21 -1.23
N GLN A 144 -33.79 48.28 -1.57
CA GLN A 144 -35.12 48.64 -2.08
C GLN A 144 -36.02 49.31 -1.03
N ASN A 145 -35.91 48.94 0.25
CA ASN A 145 -36.70 49.55 1.33
C ASN A 145 -36.30 51.01 1.61
N ASN A 146 -35.00 51.33 1.51
CA ASN A 146 -34.53 52.71 1.65
C ASN A 146 -35.07 53.58 0.49
N ALA A 147 -34.96 53.12 -0.75
CA ALA A 147 -35.50 53.83 -1.92
C ALA A 147 -37.02 54.08 -1.82
N SER A 148 -37.78 53.10 -1.29
CA SER A 148 -39.23 53.26 -1.03
C SER A 148 -39.52 54.36 0.00
N THR A 149 -38.65 54.52 1.00
CA THR A 149 -38.77 55.56 2.04
C THR A 149 -38.52 56.96 1.47
N ASP A 150 -37.46 57.13 0.67
CA ASP A 150 -37.15 58.40 0.01
C ASP A 150 -38.25 58.81 -0.99
N ILE A 151 -38.73 57.87 -1.81
CA ILE A 151 -39.85 58.11 -2.74
C ILE A 151 -41.11 58.55 -1.98
N MET A 152 -41.41 57.94 -0.82
CA MET A 152 -42.58 58.32 -0.03
C MET A 152 -42.40 59.63 0.77
N PHE A 153 -41.16 60.11 0.95
CA PHE A 153 -40.87 61.47 1.44
C PHE A 153 -41.05 62.51 0.33
N VAL A 154 -40.48 62.27 -0.85
CA VAL A 154 -40.64 63.14 -2.04
C VAL A 154 -42.12 63.30 -2.40
N LEU A 155 -42.87 62.19 -2.52
CA LEU A 155 -44.31 62.20 -2.85
C LEU A 155 -45.21 62.81 -1.75
N LYS A 156 -44.69 63.05 -0.54
CA LYS A 156 -45.40 63.80 0.51
C LYS A 156 -45.15 65.31 0.44
N ASN A 157 -43.96 65.74 0.03
CA ASN A 157 -43.61 67.17 0.00
C ASN A 157 -44.20 67.93 -1.21
N GLU A 158 -44.62 67.24 -2.27
CA GLU A 158 -45.23 67.90 -3.46
C GLU A 158 -46.74 68.19 -3.34
N ARG A 159 -47.37 67.98 -2.18
CA ARG A 159 -48.83 68.14 -1.98
C ARG A 159 -49.31 69.38 -1.20
N THR A 160 -48.51 70.44 -1.10
CA THR A 160 -48.91 71.69 -0.40
C THR A 160 -48.79 72.97 -1.23
N ILE A 161 -49.53 73.02 -2.34
CA ILE A 161 -50.00 74.25 -3.00
C ILE A 161 -51.31 73.94 -3.76
N PRO A 162 -52.27 74.87 -3.95
CA PRO A 162 -52.24 76.30 -3.58
C PRO A 162 -53.57 76.86 -2.96
N PHE A 163 -53.59 78.19 -2.77
CA PHE A 163 -54.75 79.13 -2.73
C PHE A 163 -56.01 78.85 -1.87
N GLN A 164 -56.31 79.82 -0.98
CA GLN A 164 -57.67 80.27 -0.71
C GLN A 164 -57.80 81.80 -0.90
N HIS A 165 -58.61 82.21 -1.88
CA HIS A 165 -59.50 83.39 -1.81
C HIS A 165 -60.80 82.93 -1.07
N THR A 166 -61.64 83.70 -0.38
CA THR A 166 -61.88 85.15 -0.14
C THR A 166 -62.82 85.25 1.10
N TYR A 167 -63.31 86.38 1.68
CA TYR A 167 -63.36 87.83 1.39
C TYR A 167 -63.73 88.59 2.70
N LEU A 168 -63.60 89.93 2.73
CA LEU A 168 -64.13 90.88 3.74
C LEU A 168 -63.44 90.81 5.13
N GLU A 169 -63.29 91.91 5.88
CA GLU A 169 -63.78 93.30 5.70
C GLU A 169 -62.94 94.18 4.75
#